data_AF-A0A3N6FVD6-F1
#
_entry.id   AF-A0A3N6FVD6-F1
#
_cell.length_a   1.000
_cell.length_b   1.000
_cell.length_c   1.000
_cell.angle_alpha   90.00
_cell.angle_beta   90.00
_cell.angle_gamma   90.00
#
_symmetry.space_group_name_H-M   'P 1'
#
loop_
_entity.id
_entity.type
_entity.pdbx_description
1 polymer ?
#
loop_
_entity_poly.entity_id
_entity_poly.type
_entity_poly.pdbx_seq_one_letter_code
_entity_poly.pdbx_strand_id
1 'polypeptide(L)'
;MPEQRDALTELVRASVGTGRRMSTREFAAAAVDSETGWSPGKSLVAKITSGQNYNITPQLVSAIAAGLDMPREVVAAAAHLQTIGYTATELTTGAPATLIRTLGVEGPAGPKSSAVAERWDAEA
;
A
#
# COMPACT_ATOMS: atom_id res chain seq x y z
N MET A 1 12.08 -3.24 -1.75
CA MET A 1 11.45 -2.25 -2.63
C MET A 1 10.35 -1.51 -1.87
N PRO A 2 10.62 -0.29 -1.36
CA PRO A 2 9.61 0.55 -0.71
C PRO A 2 8.45 0.88 -1.65
N GLU A 3 8.73 0.97 -2.95
CA GLU A 3 7.79 1.41 -4.00
C GLU A 3 6.54 0.51 -4.14
N GLN A 4 6.64 -0.78 -3.78
CA GLN A 4 5.47 -1.67 -3.78
C GLN A 4 4.59 -1.52 -2.54
N ARG A 5 5.14 -0.99 -1.42
CA ARG A 5 4.41 -0.80 -0.16
C ARG A 5 3.36 0.30 -0.25
N ASP A 6 3.51 1.19 -1.22
CA ASP A 6 2.72 2.42 -1.34
C ASP A 6 1.98 2.48 -2.67
N ALA A 7 1.71 1.36 -3.36
CA ALA A 7 1.18 1.36 -4.72
C ALA A 7 -0.12 2.20 -4.90
N LEU A 8 -1.09 2.10 -3.98
CA LEU A 8 -2.30 2.94 -4.01
C LEU A 8 -1.99 4.38 -3.60
N THR A 9 -1.08 4.58 -2.64
CA THR A 9 -0.60 5.90 -2.23
C THR A 9 0.07 6.66 -3.37
N GLU A 10 0.96 6.00 -4.11
CA GLU A 10 1.67 6.56 -5.26
C GLU A 10 0.71 6.84 -6.43
N LEU A 11 -0.27 5.97 -6.66
CA LEU A 11 -1.33 6.21 -7.63
C LEU A 11 -2.08 7.52 -7.34
N VAL A 12 -2.43 7.76 -6.06
CA VAL A 12 -3.09 8.99 -5.64
C VAL A 12 -2.13 10.19 -5.73
N ARG A 13 -0.89 10.08 -5.28
CA ARG A 13 0.13 11.16 -5.32
C ARG A 13 0.49 11.62 -6.72
N ALA A 14 0.42 10.73 -7.70
CA ALA A 14 0.65 11.07 -9.10
C ALA A 14 -0.34 12.14 -9.60
N SER A 15 -1.56 12.14 -9.06
CA SER A 15 -2.66 13.01 -9.52
C SER A 15 -3.09 14.07 -8.51
N VAL A 16 -2.81 13.87 -7.21
CA VAL A 16 -3.37 14.66 -6.11
C VAL A 16 -2.28 15.27 -5.24
N GLY A 17 -2.34 16.59 -5.02
CA GLY A 17 -1.40 17.32 -4.18
C GLY A 17 -1.01 18.69 -4.75
N THR A 18 -0.11 19.39 -4.06
CA THR A 18 0.40 20.69 -4.52
C THR A 18 1.11 20.55 -5.86
N GLY A 19 0.67 21.32 -6.86
CA GLY A 19 1.24 21.27 -8.21
C GLY A 19 0.85 20.02 -9.03
N ARG A 20 -0.17 19.28 -8.60
CA ARG A 20 -0.72 18.12 -9.35
C ARG A 20 -2.04 18.48 -10.04
N ARG A 21 -2.62 17.51 -10.76
CA ARG A 21 -3.90 17.65 -11.49
C ARG A 21 -5.01 18.16 -10.59
N MET A 22 -5.05 17.71 -9.33
CA MET A 22 -6.06 18.11 -8.35
C MET A 22 -5.41 18.45 -7.01
N SER A 23 -5.94 19.47 -6.34
CA SER A 23 -5.67 19.67 -4.91
C SER A 23 -6.34 18.56 -4.08
N THR A 24 -5.88 18.39 -2.84
CA THR A 24 -6.51 17.44 -1.90
C THR A 24 -7.99 17.77 -1.64
N ARG A 25 -8.36 19.06 -1.69
CA ARG A 25 -9.74 19.52 -1.52
C ARG A 25 -10.61 19.15 -2.71
N GLU A 26 -10.13 19.39 -3.93
CA GLU A 26 -10.86 19.05 -5.16
C GLU A 26 -11.02 17.53 -5.28
N PHE A 27 -9.95 16.79 -4.98
CA PHE A 27 -10.02 15.33 -4.99
C PHE A 27 -11.03 14.80 -3.97
N ALA A 28 -11.02 15.31 -2.72
CA ALA A 28 -12.00 14.88 -1.72
C ALA A 28 -13.46 15.15 -2.13
N ALA A 29 -13.70 16.19 -2.95
CA ALA A 29 -15.03 16.50 -3.45
C ALA A 29 -15.46 15.60 -4.62
N ALA A 30 -14.51 15.18 -5.46
CA ALA A 30 -14.75 14.28 -6.59
C ALA A 30 -14.76 12.79 -6.21
N ALA A 31 -14.03 12.43 -5.16
CA ALA A 31 -13.89 11.05 -4.69
C ALA A 31 -15.14 10.61 -3.92
N VAL A 32 -16.19 10.24 -4.63
CA VAL A 32 -17.45 9.76 -4.05
C VAL A 32 -17.73 8.35 -4.58
N ASP A 33 -17.94 7.41 -3.66
CA ASP A 33 -18.42 6.08 -4.00
C ASP A 33 -19.86 6.16 -4.52
N SER A 34 -20.08 5.81 -5.78
CA SER A 34 -21.37 5.94 -6.44
C SER A 34 -22.46 5.06 -5.84
N GLU A 35 -22.09 3.94 -5.22
CA GLU A 35 -23.05 3.01 -4.62
C GLU A 35 -23.56 3.49 -3.26
N THR A 36 -22.68 4.08 -2.44
CA THR A 36 -22.98 4.39 -1.04
C THR A 36 -23.06 5.89 -0.74
N GLY A 37 -22.62 6.75 -1.67
CA GLY A 37 -22.46 8.18 -1.45
C GLY A 37 -21.31 8.53 -0.49
N TRP A 38 -20.53 7.52 -0.07
CA TRP A 38 -19.42 7.73 0.86
C TRP A 38 -18.28 8.49 0.20
N SER A 39 -17.64 9.40 0.95
CA SER A 39 -16.48 10.16 0.49
C SER A 39 -15.38 10.19 1.56
N PRO A 40 -14.10 10.17 1.18
CA PRO A 40 -13.01 10.29 2.13
C PRO A 40 -12.95 11.73 2.64
N GLY A 41 -12.92 11.88 3.97
CA GLY A 41 -12.68 13.18 4.58
C GLY A 41 -11.32 13.76 4.18
N LYS A 42 -11.20 15.10 4.20
CA LYS A 42 -9.96 15.83 3.85
C LYS A 42 -8.73 15.32 4.60
N SER A 43 -8.88 14.99 5.88
CA SER A 43 -7.79 14.45 6.71
C SER A 43 -7.33 13.08 6.24
N LEU A 44 -8.24 12.23 5.76
CA LEU A 44 -7.88 10.92 5.20
C LEU A 44 -7.12 11.08 3.88
N VAL A 45 -7.58 11.97 2.99
CA VAL A 45 -6.87 12.29 1.75
C VAL A 45 -5.46 12.83 2.04
N ALA A 46 -5.32 13.72 3.03
CA ALA A 46 -4.01 14.23 3.43
C ALA A 46 -3.09 13.13 3.99
N LYS A 47 -3.62 12.15 4.74
CA LYS A 47 -2.84 10.98 5.19
C LYS A 47 -2.32 10.16 4.02
N ILE A 48 -3.19 9.88 3.05
CA ILE A 48 -2.85 9.12 1.84
C ILE A 48 -1.74 9.85 1.08
N THR A 49 -1.91 11.14 0.75
CA THR A 49 -0.89 11.89 0.00
C THR A 49 0.41 12.09 0.79
N SER A 50 0.36 12.05 2.13
CA SER A 50 1.54 12.10 2.98
C SER A 50 2.19 10.73 3.22
N GLY A 51 1.61 9.64 2.71
CA GLY A 51 2.14 8.28 2.90
C GLY A 51 2.08 7.81 4.35
N GLN A 52 1.14 8.35 5.12
CA GLN A 52 0.85 7.86 6.46
C GLN A 52 -0.02 6.61 6.39
N ASN A 53 -0.07 5.84 7.48
CA ASN A 53 -0.94 4.67 7.55
C ASN A 53 -2.43 5.05 7.46
N TYR A 54 -3.18 4.30 6.67
CA TYR A 54 -4.63 4.36 6.57
C TYR A 54 -5.21 2.98 6.29
N ASN A 55 -6.49 2.81 6.57
CA ASN A 55 -7.19 1.56 6.28
C ASN A 55 -7.71 1.57 4.85
N ILE A 56 -7.44 0.50 4.09
CA ILE A 56 -7.97 0.30 2.74
C ILE A 56 -9.31 -0.42 2.87
N THR A 57 -10.37 0.21 2.37
CA THR A 57 -11.72 -0.36 2.37
C THR A 57 -12.28 -0.40 0.94
N PRO A 58 -13.28 -1.26 0.66
CA PRO A 58 -13.93 -1.28 -0.66
C PRO A 58 -14.51 0.09 -1.07
N GLN A 59 -15.13 0.80 -0.13
CA GLN A 59 -15.68 2.15 -0.34
C GLN A 59 -14.56 3.16 -0.68
N LEU A 60 -13.42 3.08 0.00
CA LEU A 60 -12.27 3.93 -0.30
C LEU A 60 -11.74 3.67 -1.71
N VAL A 61 -11.64 2.41 -2.13
CA VAL A 61 -11.19 2.03 -3.48
C VAL A 61 -12.16 2.56 -4.54
N SER A 62 -13.48 2.38 -4.34
CA SER A 62 -14.50 2.90 -5.26
C SER A 62 -14.46 4.43 -5.36
N ALA A 63 -14.37 5.12 -4.22
CA ALA A 63 -14.29 6.58 -4.17
C ALA A 63 -13.01 7.11 -4.85
N ILE A 64 -11.86 6.47 -4.65
CA ILE A 64 -10.61 6.85 -5.32
C ILE A 64 -10.72 6.65 -6.83
N ALA A 65 -11.32 5.54 -7.29
CA ALA A 65 -11.54 5.29 -8.72
C ALA A 65 -12.38 6.39 -9.36
N ALA A 66 -13.48 6.78 -8.71
CA ALA A 66 -14.31 7.91 -9.15
C ALA A 66 -13.53 9.23 -9.15
N GLY A 67 -12.80 9.53 -8.07
CA GLY A 67 -12.06 10.79 -7.93
C GLY A 67 -10.87 10.93 -8.90
N LEU A 68 -10.28 9.82 -9.34
CA LEU A 68 -9.19 9.80 -10.31
C LEU A 68 -9.67 9.64 -11.76
N ASP A 69 -10.96 9.39 -11.98
CA ASP A 69 -11.53 9.02 -13.28
C ASP A 69 -10.80 7.78 -13.87
N MET A 70 -10.68 6.74 -13.05
CA MET A 70 -10.00 5.48 -13.38
C MET A 70 -10.91 4.26 -13.19
N PRO A 71 -10.69 3.17 -13.94
CA PRO A 71 -11.39 1.92 -13.70
C PRO A 71 -11.13 1.40 -12.27
N ARG A 72 -12.18 0.95 -11.59
CA ARG A 72 -12.10 0.45 -10.22
C ARG A 72 -11.12 -0.70 -10.08
N GLU A 73 -11.01 -1.54 -11.10
CA GLU A 73 -10.12 -2.70 -11.16
C GLU A 73 -8.64 -2.29 -11.08
N VAL A 74 -8.27 -1.17 -11.69
CA VAL A 74 -6.89 -0.64 -11.65
C VAL A 74 -6.55 -0.17 -10.23
N VAL A 75 -7.46 0.59 -9.62
CA VAL A 75 -7.29 1.07 -8.25
C VAL A 75 -7.30 -0.08 -7.25
N ALA A 76 -8.18 -1.07 -7.46
CA ALA A 76 -8.25 -2.28 -6.65
C ALA A 76 -6.96 -3.10 -6.75
N ALA A 77 -6.35 -3.22 -7.94
CA ALA A 77 -5.06 -3.87 -8.10
C ALA A 77 -3.95 -3.16 -7.32
N ALA A 78 -3.88 -1.82 -7.37
CA ALA A 78 -2.93 -1.04 -6.59
C ALA A 78 -3.16 -1.21 -5.07
N ALA A 79 -4.43 -1.19 -4.64
CA ALA A 79 -4.82 -1.41 -3.26
C ALA A 79 -4.44 -2.82 -2.76
N HIS A 80 -4.63 -3.83 -3.63
CA HIS A 80 -4.27 -5.20 -3.37
C HIS A 80 -2.76 -5.36 -3.26
N LEU A 81 -1.98 -4.79 -4.17
CA LEU A 81 -0.51 -4.78 -4.10
C LEU A 81 -0.01 -4.14 -2.80
N GLN A 82 -0.61 -3.04 -2.37
CA GLN A 82 -0.27 -2.38 -1.11
C GLN A 82 -0.65 -3.21 0.13
N THR A 83 -1.71 -4.02 0.07
CA THR A 83 -2.22 -4.79 1.21
C THR A 83 -1.62 -6.20 1.33
N ILE A 84 -1.50 -6.92 0.22
CA ILE A 84 -1.09 -8.33 0.17
C ILE A 84 0.25 -8.56 -0.55
N GLY A 85 0.83 -7.52 -1.16
CA GLY A 85 2.09 -7.67 -1.89
C GLY A 85 3.19 -8.23 -1.00
N TYR A 86 4.27 -8.71 -1.60
CA TYR A 86 5.37 -9.30 -0.83
C TYR A 86 6.51 -8.30 -0.67
N THR A 87 7.09 -8.24 0.53
CA THR A 87 8.36 -7.57 0.79
C THR A 87 9.46 -8.61 0.91
N ALA A 88 10.59 -8.34 0.27
CA ALA A 88 11.82 -9.10 0.47
C ALA A 88 12.70 -8.37 1.49
N THR A 89 13.39 -9.12 2.33
CA THR A 89 14.42 -8.59 3.24
C THR A 89 15.54 -9.60 3.33
N GLU A 90 16.77 -9.15 3.13
CA GLU A 90 17.93 -10.00 3.37
C GLU A 90 18.12 -10.20 4.87
N LEU A 91 18.32 -11.45 5.27
CA LEU A 91 18.79 -11.77 6.61
C LEU A 91 20.28 -11.46 6.65
N THR A 92 20.65 -10.35 7.29
CA THR A 92 22.04 -9.91 7.43
C THR A 92 22.76 -10.55 8.62
N THR A 93 22.05 -11.37 9.40
CA THR A 93 22.55 -12.09 10.57
C THR A 93 22.25 -13.58 10.44
N GLY A 94 23.29 -14.43 10.49
CA GLY A 94 23.20 -15.88 10.27
C GLY A 94 23.48 -16.26 8.81
N ALA A 95 23.01 -17.45 8.40
CA ALA A 95 23.15 -17.94 7.04
C ALA A 95 22.47 -16.99 6.02
N PRO A 96 23.09 -16.75 4.84
CA PRO A 96 22.58 -15.80 3.86
C PRO A 96 21.27 -16.31 3.24
N ALA A 97 20.17 -15.63 3.55
CA ALA A 97 18.87 -15.96 2.97
C ALA A 97 18.01 -14.71 2.72
N THR A 98 17.18 -14.78 1.67
CA THR A 98 16.17 -13.76 1.39
C THR A 98 14.85 -14.15 2.04
N LEU A 99 14.42 -13.37 3.02
CA LEU A 99 13.13 -13.53 3.67
C LEU A 99 12.04 -12.82 2.86
N ILE A 100 11.10 -13.57 2.31
CA ILE A 100 9.90 -13.06 1.63
C ILE A 100 8.73 -13.04 2.62
N ARG A 101 8.03 -11.91 2.73
CA ARG A 101 6.90 -11.72 3.65
C ARG A 101 5.75 -11.00 2.98
N THR A 102 4.52 -11.31 3.38
CA THR A 102 3.35 -10.49 3.03
C THR A 102 3.48 -9.11 3.67
N LEU A 103 3.14 -8.05 2.94
CA LEU A 103 3.04 -6.69 3.44
C LEU A 103 1.99 -6.60 4.55
N GLY A 104 2.25 -5.79 5.57
CA GLY A 104 1.33 -5.62 6.73
C GLY A 104 1.43 -6.69 7.83
N VAL A 105 2.16 -7.79 7.63
CA VAL A 105 2.52 -8.71 8.71
C VAL A 105 3.74 -8.15 9.45
N GLU A 106 3.52 -7.32 10.46
CA GLU A 106 4.60 -6.81 11.31
C GLU A 106 5.14 -7.91 12.23
N GLY A 107 6.41 -8.24 12.04
CA GLY A 107 7.23 -9.02 12.96
C GLY A 107 8.71 -8.82 12.59
N PRO A 108 9.62 -8.57 13.54
CA PRO A 108 11.05 -8.48 13.23
C PRO A 108 11.52 -9.76 12.53
N ALA A 109 12.57 -9.68 11.71
CA ALA A 109 13.34 -10.86 11.34
C ALA A 109 13.80 -11.51 12.65
N GLY A 110 13.08 -12.55 13.06
CA GLY A 110 13.17 -13.11 14.40
C GLY A 110 14.05 -14.34 14.41
N PRO A 111 14.35 -14.88 15.61
CA PRO A 111 15.16 -16.09 15.76
C PRO A 111 14.65 -17.28 14.91
N LYS A 112 13.33 -17.35 14.66
CA LYS A 112 12.72 -18.38 13.83
C LYS A 112 13.12 -18.31 12.35
N SER A 113 13.19 -17.12 11.76
CA SER A 113 13.61 -17.00 10.35
C SER A 113 15.09 -17.31 10.16
N SER A 114 15.94 -16.93 11.12
CA SER A 114 17.37 -17.25 11.09
C SER A 114 17.61 -18.75 11.29
N ALA A 115 16.91 -19.40 12.22
CA ALA A 115 17.03 -20.84 12.43
C ALA A 115 16.60 -21.68 11.22
N VAL A 116 15.60 -21.22 10.45
CA VAL A 116 15.21 -21.87 9.18
C VAL A 116 16.31 -21.72 8.13
N ALA A 117 16.91 -20.53 8.01
CA ALA A 117 18.02 -20.30 7.09
C ALA A 117 19.22 -21.17 7.43
N GLU A 118 19.63 -21.22 8.71
CA GLU A 118 20.73 -22.07 9.19
C GLU A 118 20.48 -23.56 8.96
N ARG A 119 19.23 -24.01 9.13
CA ARG A 119 18.85 -25.40 8.85
C ARG A 119 19.01 -25.74 7.38
N TRP A 120 18.58 -24.87 6.47
CA TRP A 120 18.73 -25.11 5.03
C TRP A 120 20.18 -25.10 4.57
N ASP A 121 21.00 -24.23 5.16
CA ASP A 121 22.45 -24.19 4.89
C ASP A 121 23.15 -25.48 5.35
N ALA A 122 22.69 -26.10 6.44
CA ALA A 122 23.21 -27.37 6.93
C ALA A 122 22.72 -28.61 6.16
N GLU A 123 21.61 -28.49 5.42
CA GLU A 123 21.03 -29.53 4.58
C GLU A 123 21.53 -29.48 3.12
N ALA A 124 22.28 -28.44 2.72
CA ALA A 124 22.85 -28.23 1.38
C ALA A 124 24.25 -28.83 1.22
#